data_AF-A0A2V5WQU1-F1
#
_entry.id   AF-A0A2V5WQU1-F1
#
_cell.length_a   1.000
_cell.length_b   1.000
_cell.length_c   1.000
_cell.angle_alpha   90.00
_cell.angle_beta   90.00
_cell.angle_gamma   90.00
#
_symmetry.space_group_name_H-M   'P 1'
#
loop_
_entity.id
_entity.type
_entity.pdbx_description
1 polymer ?
#
loop_
_entity_poly.entity_id
_entity_poly.type
_entity_poly.pdbx_seq_one_letter_code
_entity_poly.pdbx_strand_id
1 'polypeptide(L)'
;MAFMKSFKLLSGSVSTALLISTLADADVVTDWNNSALNAIRAGSTAPPIASRSLAILHASIYDAVNGIARTYEPYLVQSAVPAGASREAAASAAAHEALVNLFPAAASSFDALHAAILAGIPNGPQKVAGIVWGEFVANQILAARANDGWNATVLPPGGSGPGVWVSTPPAFLPYA
;
A
#
# COMPACT_ATOMS: atom_id res chain seq x y z
N MET A 1 -13.97 52.78 -63.93
CA MET A 1 -13.89 53.41 -62.59
C MET A 1 -14.92 52.71 -61.70
N ALA A 2 -14.46 52.09 -60.60
CA ALA A 2 -15.24 51.44 -59.52
C ALA A 2 -16.05 50.17 -59.93
N PHE A 3 -16.22 49.10 -59.15
CA PHE A 3 -15.87 48.80 -57.76
C PHE A 3 -15.87 47.27 -57.57
N MET A 4 -14.93 46.76 -56.78
CA MET A 4 -14.74 45.35 -56.42
C MET A 4 -15.62 44.97 -55.21
N LYS A 5 -16.13 43.72 -55.15
CA LYS A 5 -16.50 43.09 -53.87
C LYS A 5 -16.02 41.64 -53.82
N SER A 6 -15.05 41.43 -52.92
CA SER A 6 -14.44 40.16 -52.56
C SER A 6 -15.41 39.21 -51.88
N PHE A 7 -15.35 37.92 -52.25
CA PHE A 7 -15.88 36.82 -51.46
C PHE A 7 -14.70 36.14 -50.76
N LYS A 8 -14.58 36.28 -49.44
CA LYS A 8 -13.63 35.50 -48.62
C LYS A 8 -14.33 34.22 -48.17
N LEU A 9 -13.83 33.08 -48.62
CA LEU A 9 -14.16 31.76 -48.07
C LEU A 9 -13.54 31.66 -46.67
N LEU A 10 -14.35 31.46 -45.63
CA LEU A 10 -13.85 31.07 -44.31
C LEU A 10 -13.51 29.57 -44.35
N SER A 11 -12.23 29.24 -44.27
CA SER A 11 -11.77 27.89 -43.92
C SER A 11 -11.96 27.70 -42.41
N GLY A 12 -12.96 26.91 -42.02
CA GLY A 12 -13.11 26.47 -40.64
C GLY A 12 -12.11 25.34 -40.35
N SER A 13 -11.10 25.62 -39.54
CA SER A 13 -10.22 24.59 -38.99
C SER A 13 -10.94 23.88 -37.85
N VAL A 14 -11.20 22.58 -37.99
CA VAL A 14 -11.64 21.72 -36.89
C VAL A 14 -10.41 21.37 -36.07
N SER A 15 -10.25 22.00 -34.91
CA SER A 15 -9.23 21.62 -33.92
C SER A 15 -9.73 20.42 -33.13
N THR A 16 -9.16 19.25 -33.40
CA THR A 16 -9.33 18.05 -32.58
C THR A 16 -8.61 18.27 -31.25
N ALA A 17 -9.35 18.47 -30.17
CA ALA A 17 -8.77 18.49 -28.83
C ALA A 17 -8.34 17.06 -28.46
N LEU A 18 -7.03 16.80 -28.39
CA LEU A 18 -6.53 15.64 -27.66
C LEU A 18 -6.87 15.84 -26.18
N LEU A 19 -7.83 15.05 -25.69
CA LEU A 19 -7.97 14.83 -24.26
C LEU A 19 -6.73 14.04 -23.83
N ILE A 20 -5.73 14.75 -23.32
CA ILE A 20 -4.70 14.13 -22.49
C ILE A 20 -5.42 13.78 -21.20
N SER A 21 -6.02 12.59 -21.17
CA SER A 21 -6.41 11.95 -19.93
C SER A 21 -5.12 11.77 -19.14
N THR A 22 -4.82 12.70 -18.24
CA THR A 22 -3.91 12.42 -17.14
C THR A 22 -4.55 11.25 -16.43
N LEU A 23 -4.05 10.03 -16.67
CA LEU A 23 -4.31 8.89 -15.81
C LEU A 23 -4.17 9.44 -14.39
N ALA A 24 -5.26 9.45 -13.64
CA ALA A 24 -5.18 9.70 -12.23
C ALA A 24 -4.20 8.65 -11.72
N ASP A 25 -3.00 9.08 -11.36
CA ASP A 25 -1.99 8.23 -10.74
C ASP A 25 -2.58 7.85 -9.39
N ALA A 26 -3.32 6.74 -9.37
CA ALA A 26 -3.81 6.15 -8.15
C ALA A 26 -2.55 5.81 -7.36
N ASP A 27 -2.32 6.56 -6.29
CA ASP A 27 -1.16 6.36 -5.43
C ASP A 27 -1.17 4.90 -4.94
N VAL A 28 -0.19 4.12 -5.40
CA VAL A 28 -0.02 2.70 -5.04
C VAL A 28 -0.12 2.47 -3.54
N VAL A 29 0.32 3.42 -2.71
CA VAL A 29 0.21 3.34 -1.26
C VAL A 29 -1.25 3.40 -0.79
N THR A 30 -2.07 4.25 -1.40
CA THR A 30 -3.50 4.37 -1.14
C THR A 30 -4.25 3.09 -1.56
N ASP A 31 -3.91 2.49 -2.70
CA ASP A 31 -4.51 1.23 -3.16
C ASP A 31 -4.21 0.07 -2.19
N TRP A 32 -2.96 -0.06 -1.77
CA TRP A 32 -2.57 -1.07 -0.78
C TRP A 32 -3.19 -0.83 0.60
N ASN A 33 -3.32 0.43 1.03
CA ASN A 33 -4.03 0.77 2.25
C ASN A 33 -5.51 0.35 2.18
N ASN A 34 -6.19 0.64 1.07
CA ASN A 34 -7.59 0.24 0.87
C ASN A 34 -7.74 -1.29 0.87
N SER A 35 -6.82 -2.00 0.24
CA SER A 35 -6.81 -3.47 0.22
C SER A 35 -6.61 -4.05 1.62
N ALA A 36 -5.68 -3.51 2.40
CA ALA A 36 -5.48 -3.89 3.80
C ALA A 36 -6.71 -3.63 4.67
N LEU A 37 -7.35 -2.46 4.51
CA LEU A 37 -8.58 -2.12 5.23
C LEU A 37 -9.73 -3.06 4.86
N ASN A 38 -9.84 -3.50 3.61
CA ASN A 38 -10.82 -4.49 3.20
C ASN A 38 -10.57 -5.85 3.86
N ALA A 39 -9.32 -6.31 3.93
CA ALA A 39 -8.96 -7.55 4.64
C ALA A 39 -9.27 -7.47 6.14
N ILE A 40 -8.94 -6.34 6.79
CA ILE A 40 -9.26 -6.07 8.21
C ILE A 40 -10.77 -6.18 8.46
N ARG A 41 -11.60 -5.55 7.60
CA ARG A 41 -13.06 -5.62 7.72
C ARG A 41 -13.58 -7.04 7.50
N ALA A 42 -13.10 -7.72 6.46
CA ALA A 42 -13.53 -9.08 6.15
C ALA A 42 -13.18 -10.07 7.27
N GLY A 43 -12.01 -9.91 7.89
CA GLY A 43 -11.55 -10.73 9.00
C GLY A 43 -12.09 -10.30 10.38
N SER A 44 -12.87 -9.22 10.46
CA SER A 44 -13.25 -8.58 11.75
C SER A 44 -12.06 -8.44 12.70
N THR A 45 -10.90 -8.06 12.15
CA THR A 45 -9.62 -8.05 12.88
C THR A 45 -9.70 -7.08 14.06
N ALA A 46 -9.32 -7.55 15.24
CA ALA A 46 -9.34 -6.74 16.46
C ALA A 46 -8.49 -5.47 16.28
N PRO A 47 -8.92 -4.30 16.80
CA PRO A 47 -8.24 -3.03 16.55
C PRO A 47 -6.72 -3.01 16.85
N PRO A 48 -6.22 -3.62 17.95
CA PRO A 48 -4.78 -3.67 18.21
C PRO A 48 -4.01 -4.43 17.11
N ILE A 49 -4.54 -5.58 16.67
CA ILE A 49 -3.95 -6.38 15.59
C ILE A 49 -4.00 -5.62 14.26
N ALA A 50 -5.13 -4.96 13.96
CA ALA A 50 -5.28 -4.15 12.76
C ALA A 50 -4.25 -3.00 12.70
N SER A 51 -4.06 -2.28 13.80
CA SER A 51 -3.06 -1.21 13.89
C SER A 51 -1.64 -1.70 13.67
N ARG A 52 -1.29 -2.88 14.24
CA ARG A 52 0.01 -3.51 14.04
C ARG A 52 0.22 -3.93 12.59
N SER A 53 -0.77 -4.55 11.96
CA SER A 53 -0.68 -4.97 10.56
C SER A 53 -0.49 -3.77 9.62
N LEU A 54 -1.19 -2.65 9.86
CA LEU A 54 -1.01 -1.42 9.09
C LEU A 54 0.38 -0.80 9.30
N ALA A 55 0.93 -0.85 10.52
CA ALA A 55 2.28 -0.39 10.78
C ALA A 55 3.33 -1.22 10.02
N ILE A 56 3.18 -2.55 9.98
CA ILE A 56 4.07 -3.45 9.22
C ILE A 56 3.98 -3.19 7.72
N LEU A 57 2.77 -3.02 7.18
CA LEU A 57 2.55 -2.66 5.78
C LEU A 57 3.28 -1.37 5.42
N HIS A 58 3.01 -0.29 6.15
CA HIS A 58 3.51 1.03 5.80
C HIS A 58 5.02 1.17 6.09
N ALA A 59 5.57 0.49 7.10
CA ALA A 59 7.01 0.43 7.31
C ALA A 59 7.72 -0.32 6.17
N SER A 60 7.15 -1.42 5.69
CA SER A 60 7.69 -2.17 4.53
C SER A 60 7.69 -1.32 3.26
N ILE A 61 6.59 -0.63 2.96
CA ILE A 61 6.49 0.28 1.81
C ILE A 61 7.52 1.43 1.95
N TYR A 62 7.58 2.06 3.13
CA TYR A 62 8.48 3.17 3.39
C TYR A 62 9.94 2.80 3.14
N ASP A 63 10.43 1.71 3.75
CA ASP A 63 11.83 1.29 3.58
C ASP A 63 12.13 0.80 2.17
N ALA A 64 11.16 0.18 1.49
CA ALA A 64 11.33 -0.26 0.10
C ALA A 64 11.54 0.94 -0.83
N VAL A 65 10.69 1.96 -0.72
CA VAL A 65 10.79 3.19 -1.53
C VAL A 65 12.00 4.03 -1.13
N ASN A 66 12.22 4.22 0.18
CA ASN A 66 13.33 5.01 0.69
C ASN A 66 14.69 4.35 0.43
N GLY A 67 14.78 3.02 0.41
CA GLY A 67 16.00 2.30 0.04
C GLY A 67 16.47 2.61 -1.39
N ILE A 68 15.54 2.94 -2.29
CA ILE A 68 15.86 3.37 -3.66
C ILE A 68 16.14 4.88 -3.71
N ALA A 69 15.23 5.69 -3.12
CA ALA A 69 15.29 7.15 -3.17
C ALA A 69 16.44 7.75 -2.34
N ARG A 70 16.72 7.18 -1.17
CA ARG A 70 17.76 7.57 -0.20
C ARG A 70 17.66 9.03 0.26
N THR A 71 16.44 9.52 0.40
CA THR A 71 16.18 10.90 0.81
C THR A 71 15.92 11.04 2.31
N TYR A 72 15.64 9.93 3.00
CA TYR A 72 15.33 9.91 4.43
C TYR A 72 16.10 8.80 5.16
N GLU A 73 16.10 8.85 6.49
CA GLU A 73 16.62 7.77 7.32
C GLU A 73 15.73 6.52 7.18
N PRO A 74 16.29 5.33 6.86
CA PRO A 74 15.53 4.09 6.87
C PRO A 74 14.99 3.78 8.27
N TYR A 75 13.80 3.20 8.35
CA TYR A 75 13.23 2.71 9.60
C TYR A 75 14.01 1.51 10.12
N LEU A 76 14.32 0.54 9.26
CA LEU A 76 15.04 -0.68 9.61
C LEU A 76 16.01 -1.15 8.52
N VAL A 77 15.56 -1.22 7.27
CA VAL A 77 16.28 -1.90 6.19
C VAL A 77 17.15 -0.91 5.42
N GLN A 78 18.47 -1.05 5.56
CA GLN A 78 19.44 -0.22 4.85
C GLN A 78 19.49 -0.56 3.36
N SER A 79 19.58 0.48 2.52
CA SER A 79 19.63 0.37 1.05
C SER A 79 20.71 -0.60 0.55
N ALA A 80 20.31 -1.60 -0.26
CA ALA A 80 21.24 -2.44 -1.03
C ALA A 80 20.90 -2.52 -2.54
N VAL A 81 19.99 -1.67 -3.02
CA VAL A 81 19.40 -1.73 -4.38
C VAL A 81 19.91 -0.60 -5.28
N PRO A 82 20.10 -0.76 -6.61
CA PRO A 82 20.46 0.36 -7.48
C PRO A 82 19.44 1.52 -7.46
N ALA A 83 19.91 2.77 -7.53
CA ALA A 83 19.04 3.97 -7.55
C ALA A 83 18.07 4.01 -8.74
N GLY A 84 18.34 3.25 -9.80
CA GLY A 84 17.48 3.12 -10.97
C GLY A 84 16.34 2.12 -10.83
N ALA A 85 16.22 1.38 -9.72
CA ALA A 85 15.11 0.46 -9.52
C ALA A 85 13.75 1.19 -9.47
N SER A 86 12.68 0.52 -9.90
CA SER A 86 11.34 1.10 -9.88
C SER A 86 10.81 1.17 -8.44
N ARG A 87 10.58 2.40 -7.95
CA ARG A 87 10.00 2.65 -6.62
C ARG A 87 8.59 2.11 -6.50
N GLU A 88 7.80 2.23 -7.57
CA GLU A 88 6.42 1.74 -7.61
C GLU A 88 6.36 0.20 -7.54
N ALA A 89 7.25 -0.47 -8.28
CA ALA A 89 7.37 -1.94 -8.22
C ALA A 89 7.82 -2.40 -6.83
N ALA A 90 8.77 -1.68 -6.21
CA ALA A 90 9.23 -1.98 -4.86
C ALA A 90 8.16 -1.77 -3.80
N ALA A 91 7.41 -0.67 -3.87
CA ALA A 91 6.28 -0.41 -2.98
C ALA A 91 5.23 -1.53 -3.08
N SER A 92 4.87 -1.91 -4.31
CA SER A 92 3.86 -2.93 -4.55
C SER A 92 4.31 -4.32 -4.09
N ALA A 93 5.56 -4.69 -4.33
CA ALA A 93 6.11 -5.97 -3.90
C ALA A 93 6.25 -6.05 -2.37
N ALA A 94 6.69 -4.97 -1.72
CA ALA A 94 6.78 -4.92 -0.26
C ALA A 94 5.40 -5.01 0.41
N ALA A 95 4.41 -4.31 -0.14
CA ALA A 95 3.03 -4.33 0.36
C ALA A 95 2.38 -5.71 0.18
N HIS A 96 2.56 -6.31 -1.00
CA HIS A 96 2.08 -7.66 -1.31
C HIS A 96 2.63 -8.67 -0.32
N GLU A 97 3.96 -8.76 -0.20
CA GLU A 97 4.64 -9.70 0.68
C GLU A 97 4.21 -9.52 2.16
N ALA A 98 4.13 -8.27 2.63
CA ALA A 98 3.65 -7.99 3.99
C ALA A 98 2.22 -8.51 4.20
N LEU A 99 1.29 -8.23 3.28
CA LEU A 99 -0.13 -8.52 3.48
C LEU A 99 -0.49 -9.98 3.23
N VAL A 100 0.16 -10.70 2.32
CA VAL A 100 -0.08 -12.15 2.16
C VAL A 100 0.34 -12.93 3.40
N ASN A 101 1.38 -12.48 4.10
CA ASN A 101 1.80 -13.06 5.38
C ASN A 101 0.86 -12.69 6.54
N LEU A 102 0.38 -11.45 6.59
CA LEU A 102 -0.49 -10.96 7.68
C LEU A 102 -1.96 -11.40 7.52
N PHE A 103 -2.45 -11.54 6.29
CA PHE A 103 -3.84 -11.85 5.96
C PHE A 103 -3.94 -12.92 4.86
N PRO A 104 -3.50 -14.16 5.11
CA PRO A 104 -3.42 -15.20 4.07
C PRO A 104 -4.77 -15.54 3.42
N ALA A 105 -5.88 -15.35 4.14
CA ALA A 105 -7.23 -15.55 3.59
C ALA A 105 -7.59 -14.56 2.47
N ALA A 106 -6.90 -13.41 2.39
CA ALA A 106 -7.09 -12.39 1.36
C ALA A 106 -6.01 -12.44 0.26
N ALA A 107 -5.10 -13.42 0.28
CA ALA A 107 -3.94 -13.48 -0.60
C ALA A 107 -4.29 -13.33 -2.09
N SER A 108 -5.33 -14.02 -2.57
CA SER A 108 -5.75 -13.92 -3.98
C SER A 108 -6.13 -12.50 -4.41
N SER A 109 -6.70 -11.69 -3.51
CA SER A 109 -7.01 -10.29 -3.79
C SER A 109 -5.75 -9.41 -3.84
N PHE A 110 -4.76 -9.71 -3.00
CA PHE A 110 -3.46 -9.04 -3.03
C PHE A 110 -2.66 -9.42 -4.27
N ASP A 111 -2.67 -10.71 -4.66
CA ASP A 111 -2.05 -11.21 -5.89
C ASP A 111 -2.59 -10.46 -7.11
N ALA A 112 -3.91 -10.31 -7.18
CA ALA A 112 -4.57 -9.59 -8.27
C ALA A 112 -4.19 -8.10 -8.31
N LEU A 113 -4.17 -7.43 -7.15
CA LEU A 113 -3.77 -6.03 -7.06
C LEU A 113 -2.29 -5.84 -7.44
N HIS A 114 -1.41 -6.69 -6.92
CA HIS A 114 0.01 -6.67 -7.24
C HIS A 114 0.25 -6.86 -8.73
N ALA A 115 -0.40 -7.86 -9.35
CA ALA A 115 -0.31 -8.11 -10.77
C ALA A 115 -0.82 -6.93 -11.62
N ALA A 116 -1.92 -6.29 -11.22
CA ALA A 116 -2.48 -5.13 -11.90
C ALA A 116 -1.52 -3.93 -11.87
N ILE A 117 -0.95 -3.61 -10.70
CA ILE A 117 0.05 -2.54 -10.55
C ILE A 117 1.28 -2.85 -11.41
N LEU A 118 1.82 -4.07 -11.32
CA LEU A 118 2.99 -4.46 -12.10
C LEU A 118 2.72 -4.42 -13.60
N ALA A 119 1.51 -4.70 -14.07
CA ALA A 119 1.16 -4.59 -15.49
C ALA A 119 1.27 -3.15 -16.02
N GLY A 120 1.09 -2.14 -15.17
CA GLY A 120 1.28 -0.71 -15.50
C GLY A 120 2.75 -0.30 -15.65
N ILE A 121 3.68 -1.08 -15.10
CA ILE A 121 5.12 -0.75 -15.10
C ILE A 121 5.82 -1.46 -16.28
N PRO A 122 6.53 -0.72 -17.16
CA PRO A 122 7.29 -1.30 -18.27
C PRO A 122 8.22 -2.43 -17.82
N ASN A 123 8.24 -3.52 -18.58
CA ASN A 123 9.14 -4.63 -18.30
C ASN A 123 10.60 -4.21 -18.52
N GLY A 124 11.46 -4.58 -17.57
CA GLY A 124 12.88 -4.24 -17.63
C GLY A 124 13.60 -4.50 -16.31
N PRO A 125 14.94 -4.36 -16.29
CA PRO A 125 15.74 -4.65 -15.10
C PRO A 125 15.38 -3.75 -13.91
N GLN A 126 14.90 -2.52 -14.15
CA GLN A 126 14.46 -1.60 -13.10
C GLN A 126 13.24 -2.12 -12.34
N LYS A 127 12.26 -2.69 -13.06
CA LYS A 127 11.07 -3.32 -12.47
C LYS A 127 11.46 -4.55 -11.66
N VAL A 128 12.27 -5.44 -12.23
CA VAL A 128 12.75 -6.66 -11.56
C VAL A 128 13.53 -6.33 -10.29
N ALA A 129 14.46 -5.37 -10.36
CA ALA A 129 15.22 -4.93 -9.19
C ALA A 129 14.31 -4.32 -8.10
N GLY A 130 13.27 -3.59 -8.51
CA GLY A 130 12.27 -3.05 -7.57
C GLY A 130 11.50 -4.15 -6.85
N ILE A 131 11.01 -5.16 -7.59
CA ILE A 131 10.26 -6.29 -7.03
C ILE A 131 11.11 -7.04 -5.99
N VAL A 132 12.29 -7.51 -6.40
CA VAL A 132 13.21 -8.27 -5.53
C VAL A 132 13.58 -7.47 -4.28
N TRP A 133 13.81 -6.16 -4.44
CA TRP A 133 14.10 -5.29 -3.31
C TRP A 133 12.90 -5.15 -2.35
N GLY A 134 11.69 -4.92 -2.89
CA GLY A 134 10.48 -4.78 -2.08
C GLY A 134 10.17 -6.04 -1.26
N GLU A 135 10.23 -7.21 -1.90
CA GLU A 135 10.09 -8.52 -1.23
C GLU A 135 11.11 -8.70 -0.11
N PHE A 136 12.38 -8.37 -0.37
CA PHE A 136 13.43 -8.43 0.64
C PHE A 136 13.13 -7.52 1.82
N VAL A 137 12.77 -6.25 1.59
CA VAL A 137 12.45 -5.31 2.68
C VAL A 137 11.30 -5.82 3.54
N ALA A 138 10.20 -6.25 2.93
CA ALA A 138 9.03 -6.74 3.67
C ALA A 138 9.38 -7.96 4.53
N ASN A 139 10.15 -8.91 3.98
CA ASN A 139 10.63 -10.06 4.74
C ASN A 139 11.46 -9.67 5.96
N GLN A 140 12.35 -8.67 5.83
CA GLN A 140 13.14 -8.17 6.95
C GLN A 140 12.28 -7.50 8.04
N ILE A 141 11.27 -6.71 7.64
CA ILE A 141 10.32 -6.06 8.56
C ILE A 141 9.48 -7.13 9.29
N LEU A 142 8.92 -8.09 8.55
CA LEU A 142 8.16 -9.21 9.10
C LEU A 142 9.00 -10.02 10.09
N ALA A 143 10.24 -10.36 9.74
CA ALA A 143 11.16 -11.08 10.62
C ALA A 143 11.45 -10.29 11.92
N ALA A 144 11.69 -8.98 11.80
CA ALA A 144 11.92 -8.11 12.95
C ALA A 144 10.67 -7.94 13.84
N ARG A 145 9.47 -8.20 13.32
CA ARG A 145 8.21 -8.16 14.05
C ARG A 145 7.71 -9.54 14.48
N ALA A 146 8.30 -10.63 14.02
CA ALA A 146 7.82 -11.99 14.30
C ALA A 146 7.62 -12.27 15.81
N ASN A 147 8.47 -11.67 16.66
CA ASN A 147 8.48 -11.88 18.11
C ASN A 147 8.39 -10.57 18.91
N ASP A 148 7.66 -9.57 18.41
CA ASP A 148 7.49 -8.26 19.08
C ASP A 148 6.48 -8.27 20.26
N GLY A 149 6.11 -9.45 20.75
CA GLY A 149 5.19 -9.63 21.88
C GLY A 149 3.71 -9.39 21.55
N TRP A 150 3.37 -9.23 20.26
CA TRP A 150 2.01 -8.91 19.82
C TRP A 150 0.93 -9.93 20.22
N ASN A 151 1.32 -11.19 20.41
CA ASN A 151 0.44 -12.30 20.75
C ASN A 151 0.52 -12.66 22.24
N ALA A 152 1.09 -11.80 23.09
CA ALA A 152 1.14 -12.01 24.52
C ALA A 152 -0.29 -11.99 25.12
N THR A 153 -0.63 -13.00 25.91
CA THR A 153 -1.89 -13.04 26.64
C THR A 153 -1.84 -12.09 27.84
N VAL A 154 -2.72 -11.09 27.87
CA VAL A 154 -2.92 -10.21 29.03
C VAL A 154 -4.15 -10.67 29.80
N LEU A 155 -3.98 -10.97 31.09
CA LEU A 155 -5.10 -11.34 31.95
C LEU A 155 -5.89 -10.10 32.36
N PRO A 156 -7.23 -10.20 32.51
CA PRO A 156 -8.02 -9.12 33.08
C PRO A 156 -7.48 -8.70 34.46
N PRO A 157 -7.61 -7.42 34.83
CA PRO A 157 -7.34 -6.98 36.19
C PRO A 157 -8.12 -7.86 37.18
N GLY A 158 -7.41 -8.48 38.13
CA GLY A 158 -8.04 -9.27 39.17
C GLY A 158 -8.83 -8.38 40.14
N GLY A 159 -9.87 -8.95 40.77
CA GLY A 159 -10.63 -8.28 41.82
C GLY A 159 -12.14 -8.36 41.66
N SER A 160 -12.86 -7.74 42.59
CA SER A 160 -14.30 -7.53 42.50
C SER A 160 -14.66 -6.19 43.16
N GLY A 161 -15.77 -5.57 42.74
CA GLY A 161 -16.25 -4.30 43.28
C GLY A 161 -16.07 -3.11 42.33
N PRO A 162 -16.45 -1.90 42.77
CA PRO A 162 -16.39 -0.69 41.95
C PRO A 162 -14.98 -0.41 41.41
N GLY A 163 -14.89 -0.09 40.12
CA GLY A 163 -13.62 0.24 39.43
C GLY A 163 -12.87 -0.95 38.84
N VAL A 164 -13.30 -2.19 39.09
CA VAL A 164 -12.77 -3.39 38.41
C VAL A 164 -13.43 -3.54 37.04
N TRP A 165 -12.65 -3.84 36.01
CA TRP A 165 -13.17 -4.13 34.69
C TRP A 165 -14.13 -5.32 34.74
N VAL A 166 -15.27 -5.19 34.07
CA VAL A 166 -16.23 -6.28 33.83
C VAL A 166 -16.66 -6.24 32.38
N SER A 167 -16.92 -7.41 31.80
CA SER A 167 -17.45 -7.48 30.44
C SER A 167 -18.86 -6.90 30.39
N THR A 168 -19.22 -6.32 29.25
CA THR A 168 -20.49 -5.58 29.08
C THR A 168 -21.46 -6.30 28.11
N PRO A 169 -22.79 -6.14 28.30
CA PRO A 169 -23.78 -6.65 27.36
C PRO A 169 -23.62 -6.05 25.95
N PRO A 170 -24.13 -6.71 24.90
CA PRO A 170 -24.89 -7.97 24.94
C PRO A 170 -24.01 -9.23 24.98
N ALA A 171 -22.77 -9.13 24.51
CA ALA A 171 -21.94 -10.30 24.23
C ALA A 171 -21.03 -10.72 25.39
N PHE A 172 -20.79 -9.85 26.38
CA PHE A 172 -19.92 -10.14 27.52
C PHE A 172 -18.53 -10.66 27.10
N LEU A 173 -17.94 -10.04 26.06
CA LEU A 173 -16.65 -10.45 25.48
C LEU A 173 -15.52 -10.49 26.52
N PRO A 174 -14.52 -11.38 26.34
CA PRO A 174 -13.37 -11.47 27.25
C PRO A 174 -12.51 -10.21 27.18
N TYR A 175 -11.66 -10.04 28.20
CA TYR A 175 -10.62 -9.01 28.20
C TYR A 175 -9.67 -9.25 27.03
N ALA A 176 -9.34 -8.19 26.30
CA ALA A 176 -8.55 -8.22 25.07
C ALA A 176 -7.48 -7.12 25.11
#